data_AF-A0A1S3DM95-F1
#
_entry.id   AF-A0A1S3DM95-F1
#
_cell.length_a   1.000
_cell.length_b   1.000
_cell.length_c   1.000
_cell.angle_alpha   90.00
_cell.angle_beta   90.00
_cell.angle_gamma   90.00
#
_symmetry.space_group_name_H-M   'P 1'
#
loop_
_entity.id
_entity.type
_entity.pdbx_description
1 polymer ?
#
loop_
_entity_poly.entity_id
_entity_poly.type
_entity_poly.pdbx_seq_one_letter_code
_entity_poly.pdbx_strand_id
1 'polypeptide(L)'
;MCINGLCQKVGCDLRIGSDLTVDSCGVCGGDDTTCSGAGPAYYYWSVVQAAACSRPCGGGVRRPELKCRNRVTEEEVKHELCKVETKPRVVDEACNTQPCVAR
;
A
#
# COMPACT_ATOMS: atom_id res chain seq x y z
N MET A 1 19.50 -22.49 17.73
CA MET A 1 19.70 -23.80 18.39
C MET A 1 21.15 -23.93 18.78
N CYS A 2 21.46 -24.33 20.02
CA CYS A 2 22.85 -24.47 20.46
C CYS A 2 23.21 -25.94 20.59
N ILE A 3 24.31 -26.36 19.96
CA ILE A 3 24.86 -27.72 20.05
C ILE A 3 26.29 -27.56 20.56
N ASN A 4 26.62 -28.18 21.69
CA ASN A 4 27.93 -28.08 22.34
C ASN A 4 28.38 -26.62 22.64
N GLY A 5 27.43 -25.75 23.03
CA GLY A 5 27.71 -24.34 23.33
C GLY A 5 27.85 -23.43 22.11
N LEU A 6 27.83 -23.96 20.89
CA LEU A 6 27.81 -23.17 19.65
C LEU A 6 26.36 -22.96 19.21
N CYS A 7 25.88 -21.73 19.31
CA CYS A 7 24.53 -21.35 18.89
C CYS A 7 24.49 -21.10 17.37
N GLN A 8 23.77 -21.96 16.67
CA GLN A 8 23.52 -21.88 15.24
C GLN A 8 22.12 -21.31 14.97
N LYS A 9 22.01 -20.45 13.96
CA LYS A 9 20.73 -19.94 13.45
C LYS A 9 19.92 -21.11 12.86
N VAL A 10 18.61 -21.08 13.04
CA VAL A 10 17.69 -21.98 12.32
C VAL A 10 17.03 -21.16 11.23
N GLY A 11 17.17 -21.61 9.98
CA GLY A 11 16.52 -20.96 8.84
C GLY A 11 15.01 -21.18 8.85
N CYS A 12 14.30 -20.43 8.01
CA CYS A 12 12.85 -20.56 7.84
C CYS A 12 12.41 -21.92 7.25
N ASP A 13 13.36 -22.70 6.72
CA ASP A 13 13.22 -24.07 6.23
C ASP A 13 13.47 -25.13 7.32
N LEU A 14 13.52 -24.70 8.58
CA LEU A 14 13.75 -25.53 9.77
C LEU A 14 15.13 -26.19 9.83
N ARG A 15 16.09 -25.74 9.01
CA ARG A 15 17.46 -26.27 8.99
C ARG A 15 18.40 -25.45 9.87
N ILE A 16 19.20 -26.15 10.67
CA ILE A 16 20.23 -25.56 11.53
C ILE A 16 21.42 -25.17 10.67
N GLY A 17 21.87 -23.92 10.77
CA GLY A 17 22.92 -23.35 9.93
C GLY A 17 22.43 -22.87 8.56
N SER A 18 21.12 -22.90 8.30
CA SER A 18 20.55 -22.37 7.06
C SER A 18 20.48 -20.84 7.11
N ASP A 19 20.97 -20.21 6.04
CA ASP A 19 20.92 -18.76 5.88
C ASP A 19 19.55 -18.25 5.43
N LEU A 20 18.67 -19.16 5.00
CA LEU A 20 17.34 -18.80 4.51
C LEU A 20 16.53 -18.04 5.57
N THR A 21 16.03 -16.88 5.17
CA THR A 21 15.12 -16.05 5.95
C THR A 21 13.76 -15.99 5.28
N VAL A 22 12.73 -15.75 6.08
CA VAL A 22 11.43 -15.36 5.55
C VAL A 22 11.59 -13.97 4.94
N ASP A 23 11.16 -13.80 3.69
CA ASP A 23 11.13 -12.51 3.01
C ASP A 23 9.94 -11.65 3.52
N SER A 24 9.78 -10.44 2.99
CA SER A 24 8.70 -9.54 3.41
C SER A 24 7.31 -10.05 3.02
N CYS A 25 7.25 -11.01 2.09
CA CYS A 25 6.04 -11.69 1.64
C CYS A 25 5.61 -12.85 2.55
N GLY A 26 6.43 -13.23 3.54
CA GLY A 26 6.19 -14.43 4.34
C GLY A 26 6.70 -15.72 3.69
N VAL A 27 7.45 -15.62 2.59
CA VAL A 27 8.00 -16.76 1.83
C VAL A 27 9.43 -17.04 2.29
N CYS A 28 9.69 -18.29 2.66
CA CYS A 28 11.04 -18.71 3.04
C CYS A 28 11.97 -18.74 1.81
N GLY A 29 13.06 -17.98 1.84
CA GLY A 29 14.00 -17.90 0.71
C GLY A 29 13.42 -17.21 -0.53
N GLY A 30 12.36 -16.42 -0.34
CA GLY A 30 11.82 -15.58 -1.41
C GLY A 30 12.70 -14.37 -1.70
N ASP A 31 12.43 -13.71 -2.82
CA ASP A 31 13.15 -12.55 -3.34
C ASP A 31 12.29 -11.27 -3.29
N ASP A 32 11.24 -11.28 -2.45
CA ASP A 32 10.24 -10.22 -2.32
C ASP A 32 9.41 -9.97 -3.61
N THR A 33 9.55 -10.78 -4.67
CA THR A 33 8.82 -10.59 -5.95
C THR A 33 7.56 -11.44 -6.07
N THR A 34 7.47 -12.53 -5.31
CA THR A 34 6.44 -13.57 -5.46
C THR A 34 5.32 -13.51 -4.41
N CYS A 35 5.07 -12.33 -3.84
CA CYS A 35 3.92 -12.02 -2.98
C CYS A 35 2.57 -12.40 -3.66
N SER A 36 2.23 -13.69 -3.59
CA SER A 36 1.10 -14.34 -4.22
C SER A 36 -0.09 -14.35 -3.25
N GLY A 37 -0.59 -13.16 -2.92
CA GLY A 37 -1.92 -12.98 -2.34
C GLY A 37 -2.18 -13.67 -0.98
N ALA A 38 -1.85 -12.95 0.10
CA ALA A 38 -2.51 -12.96 1.42
C ALA A 38 -1.67 -12.19 2.46
N GLY A 39 -0.42 -11.84 2.13
CA GLY A 39 0.30 -10.77 2.82
C GLY A 39 -0.26 -9.40 2.42
N PRO A 40 -0.26 -8.40 3.31
CA PRO A 40 -0.72 -7.07 2.96
C PRO A 40 0.17 -6.56 1.82
N ALA A 41 -0.42 -6.32 0.64
CA ALA A 41 0.32 -5.85 -0.53
C ALA A 41 1.23 -4.69 -0.08
N TYR A 42 2.54 -4.89 -0.25
CA TYR A 42 3.58 -3.96 0.20
C TYR A 42 3.35 -2.56 -0.35
N TYR A 43 2.72 -2.49 -1.54
CA TYR A 43 2.15 -1.29 -2.13
C TYR A 43 0.62 -1.38 -2.22
N TYR A 44 -0.06 -0.27 -1.97
CA TYR A 44 -1.52 -0.20 -2.02
C TYR A 44 -2.02 1.10 -2.65
N TRP A 45 -3.23 1.04 -3.23
CA TRP A 45 -3.93 2.23 -3.71
C TRP A 45 -4.50 3.02 -2.53
N SER A 46 -3.99 4.23 -2.34
CA SER A 46 -4.50 5.22 -1.40
C SER A 46 -5.40 6.21 -2.14
N VAL A 47 -6.63 6.41 -1.63
CA VAL A 47 -7.53 7.46 -2.10
C VAL A 47 -7.13 8.76 -1.41
N VAL A 48 -6.68 9.74 -2.18
CA VAL A 48 -6.36 11.07 -1.68
C VAL A 48 -7.39 12.07 -2.18
N GLN A 49 -7.85 12.96 -1.30
CA GLN A 49 -8.83 13.98 -1.69
C GLN A 49 -8.18 15.00 -2.62
N ALA A 50 -8.85 15.29 -3.75
CA ALA A 50 -8.45 16.42 -4.58
C ALA A 50 -8.64 17.73 -3.80
N ALA A 51 -7.65 18.61 -3.90
CA ALA A 51 -7.60 19.85 -3.12
C ALA A 51 -8.62 20.91 -3.59
N ALA A 52 -9.01 20.91 -4.87
CA ALA A 52 -9.93 21.90 -5.43
C ALA A 52 -11.31 21.29 -5.73
N CYS A 53 -12.35 21.96 -5.24
CA CYS A 53 -13.73 21.72 -5.68
C CYS A 53 -13.97 22.40 -7.03
N SER A 54 -14.78 21.81 -7.91
CA SER A 54 -15.09 22.41 -9.22
C SER A 54 -15.76 23.79 -9.12
N ARG A 55 -16.40 24.10 -7.99
CA ARG A 55 -17.04 25.39 -7.72
C ARG A 55 -16.71 25.84 -6.29
N PRO A 56 -16.53 27.15 -6.03
CA PRO A 56 -16.27 27.67 -4.69
C PRO A 56 -17.51 27.73 -3.80
N CYS A 57 -18.72 27.71 -4.39
CA CYS A 57 -20.02 27.73 -3.73
C CYS A 57 -21.11 27.25 -4.71
N GLY A 58 -22.33 27.03 -4.20
CA GLY A 58 -23.51 26.69 -4.99
C GLY A 58 -23.56 25.22 -5.43
N GLY A 59 -22.81 24.34 -4.78
CA GLY A 59 -22.69 22.93 -5.11
C GLY A 59 -21.70 22.69 -6.25
N GLY A 60 -20.58 22.06 -5.91
CA GLY A 60 -19.58 21.54 -6.85
C GLY A 60 -19.28 20.07 -6.59
N VAL A 61 -18.36 19.53 -7.37
CA VAL A 61 -17.87 18.16 -7.24
C VAL A 61 -16.35 18.15 -7.28
N ARG A 62 -15.76 17.21 -6.55
CA ARG A 62 -14.32 16.91 -6.61
C ARG A 62 -14.16 15.42 -6.81
N ARG A 63 -13.23 15.03 -7.69
CA ARG A 63 -12.90 13.63 -7.93
C ARG A 63 -11.66 13.29 -7.12
N PRO A 64 -11.73 12.33 -6.17
CA PRO A 64 -10.54 11.88 -5.46
C PRO A 64 -9.48 11.33 -6.43
N GLU A 65 -8.21 11.55 -6.11
CA GLU A 65 -7.10 10.99 -6.85
C GLU A 65 -6.65 9.67 -6.21
N LEU A 66 -6.04 8.80 -7.01
CA LEU A 66 -5.45 7.56 -6.52
C LEU A 66 -3.94 7.66 -6.55
N LYS A 67 -3.31 7.41 -5.41
CA LYS A 67 -1.86 7.35 -5.27
C LYS A 67 -1.43 5.95 -4.86
N CYS A 68 -0.38 5.43 -5.46
CA CYS A 68 0.22 4.19 -5.01
C CYS A 68 1.15 4.52 -3.84
N ARG A 69 0.96 3.88 -2.69
CA ARG A 69 1.77 4.13 -1.49
C ARG A 69 2.39 2.85 -0.94
N ASN A 70 3.56 2.99 -0.34
CA ASN A 70 4.18 1.95 0.46
C ASN A 70 3.39 1.80 1.77
N ARG A 71 3.00 0.58 2.14
CA ARG A 71 2.23 0.33 3.36
C ARG A 71 3.00 0.56 4.66
N VAL A 72 4.33 0.40 4.62
CA VAL A 72 5.19 0.53 5.81
C VAL A 72 5.66 1.97 5.99
N THR A 73 6.12 2.62 4.92
CA THR A 73 6.65 3.99 4.98
C THR A 73 5.62 5.08 4.68
N GLU A 74 4.43 4.70 4.19
CA GLU A 74 3.37 5.60 3.68
C GLU A 74 3.78 6.51 2.50
N GLU A 75 4.99 6.33 1.96
CA GLU A 75 5.51 7.14 0.86
C GLU A 75 4.78 6.87 -0.45
N GLU A 76 4.60 7.91 -1.25
CA GLU A 76 4.08 7.80 -2.62
C GLU A 76 5.15 7.16 -3.52
N VAL A 77 4.76 6.09 -4.19
CA VAL A 77 5.61 5.36 -5.12
C VAL A 77 4.97 5.33 -6.52
N LYS A 78 5.71 4.78 -7.49
CA LYS A 78 5.26 4.70 -8.88
C LYS A 78 3.99 3.84 -9.03
N HIS A 79 3.11 4.23 -9.97
CA HIS A 79 1.80 3.61 -10.20
C HIS A 79 1.89 2.11 -10.50
N GLU A 80 2.95 1.69 -11.19
CA GLU A 80 3.16 0.32 -11.68
C GLU A 80 3.45 -0.67 -10.55
N LEU A 81 3.87 -0.18 -9.38
CA LEU A 81 4.10 -1.01 -8.20
C LEU A 81 2.79 -1.47 -7.55
N CYS A 82 1.69 -0.75 -7.81
CA CYS A 82 0.37 -1.17 -7.38
C CYS A 82 -0.33 -1.99 -8.48
N LYS A 83 -0.93 -3.11 -8.06
CA LYS A 83 -1.64 -4.04 -8.95
C LYS A 83 -2.91 -3.38 -9.53
N VAL A 84 -3.06 -3.39 -10.85
CA VAL A 84 -4.20 -2.76 -11.55
C VAL A 84 -5.54 -3.40 -11.14
N GLU A 85 -5.54 -4.68 -10.85
CA GLU A 85 -6.71 -5.46 -10.41
C GLU A 85 -7.26 -4.97 -9.07
N THR A 86 -6.39 -4.37 -8.24
CA THR A 86 -6.76 -3.83 -6.93
C THR A 86 -7.12 -2.35 -6.98
N LYS A 87 -7.10 -1.72 -8.17
CA LYS A 87 -7.36 -0.28 -8.33
C LYS A 87 -8.83 0.04 -8.01
N PRO A 88 -9.10 0.83 -6.96
CA PRO A 88 -10.46 1.15 -6.57
C PRO A 88 -11.13 2.06 -7.60
N ARG A 89 -12.46 1.99 -7.68
CA ARG A 89 -13.25 2.97 -8.43
C ARG A 89 -13.37 4.24 -7.60
N VAL A 90 -12.93 5.37 -8.15
CA VAL A 90 -13.15 6.68 -7.55
C VAL A 90 -14.55 7.17 -7.89
N VAL A 91 -15.25 7.69 -6.89
CA VAL A 91 -16.58 8.30 -7.04
C VAL A 91 -16.45 9.79 -6.80
N ASP A 92 -17.18 10.59 -7.59
CA ASP A 92 -17.19 12.03 -7.42
C ASP A 92 -17.87 12.41 -6.10
N GLU A 93 -17.18 13.23 -5.30
CA GLU A 93 -17.67 13.73 -4.03
C GLU A 93 -18.27 15.13 -4.21
N ALA A 94 -19.47 15.36 -3.67
CA ALA A 94 -20.04 16.69 -3.59
C ALA A 94 -19.23 17.57 -2.62
N CYS A 95 -18.99 18.81 -3.01
CA CYS A 95 -18.25 19.79 -2.21
C CYS A 95 -18.83 21.20 -2.42
N ASN A 96 -18.49 22.11 -1.52
CA ASN A 96 -18.91 23.52 -1.57
C ASN A 96 -20.42 23.70 -1.80
N THR A 97 -21.24 22.97 -1.04
CA THR A 97 -22.70 22.98 -1.13
C THR A 97 -23.34 24.22 -0.51
N GLN A 98 -22.56 25.07 0.16
CA GLN A 98 -23.03 26.36 0.66
C GLN A 98 -23.54 27.26 -0.48
N PRO A 99 -24.60 28.05 -0.26
CA PRO A 99 -25.05 29.02 -1.24
C PRO A 99 -23.96 30.07 -1.52
N CYS A 100 -23.92 30.57 -2.74
CA CYS A 100 -23.07 31.70 -3.09
C CYS A 100 -23.65 32.99 -2.49
N VAL A 101 -22.78 33.89 -2.04
CA VAL A 101 -23.19 35.24 -1.61
C VAL A 101 -23.66 36.00 -2.84
N ALA A 102 -24.90 36.49 -2.80
CA ALA A 102 -25.42 37.37 -3.84
C ALA A 102 -24.70 38.72 -3.75
N ARG A 103 -24.22 39.21 -4.90
CA ARG A 103 -23.60 40.52 -5.05
C ARG A 103 -24.62 41.51 -5.58
#